data_AF-A0A520JKP4-F1
#
_entry.id   AF-A0A520JKP4-F1
#
_cell.length_a   1.000
_cell.length_b   1.000
_cell.length_c   1.000
_cell.angle_alpha   90.00
_cell.angle_beta   90.00
_cell.angle_gamma   90.00
#
_symmetry.space_group_name_H-M   'P 1'
#
loop_
_entity.id
_entity.type
_entity.pdbx_description
1 polymer ?
#
loop_
_entity_poly.entity_id
_entity_poly.type
_entity_poly.pdbx_seq_one_letter_code
_entity_poly.pdbx_strand_id
1 'polypeptide(L)'
;MDDFFIGSALSSIGVRGNLALHDAFCIAIQSRTMNDHLFVGLHDEAPCMVVYDRAGIVARHCRERAQCSDDDAGANDAARRRAFGFVAPTRLDGRGCIAIAPWLHARRAVAQRTLLVGMGDHFEIWNLDQVLEHGPADLAMLATLHLTPPSHKDACNGPSLHLVPPSRRPRRARESGVSVQSVQTVPARPGVFGVGAA
;
A
#
# COMPACT_ATOMS: atom_id res chain seq x y z
N MET A 1 -6.28 -5.86 -7.56
CA MET A 1 -5.53 -5.38 -6.39
C MET A 1 -5.31 -3.90 -6.60
N ASP A 2 -5.48 -3.12 -5.54
CA ASP A 2 -5.40 -1.66 -5.63
C ASP A 2 -3.95 -1.24 -5.91
N ASP A 3 -3.76 -0.48 -6.99
CA ASP A 3 -2.52 0.15 -7.41
C ASP A 3 -2.30 1.49 -6.72
N PHE A 4 -2.98 1.73 -5.59
CA PHE A 4 -2.92 2.94 -4.79
C PHE A 4 -2.40 2.65 -3.39
N PHE A 5 -1.64 3.59 -2.85
CA PHE A 5 -1.29 3.62 -1.43
C PHE A 5 -2.46 4.22 -0.65
N ILE A 6 -3.19 3.40 0.09
CA ILE A 6 -4.38 3.82 0.85
C ILE A 6 -4.20 3.44 2.33
N GLY A 7 -4.70 4.30 3.20
CA GLY A 7 -4.73 4.07 4.65
C GLY A 7 -3.47 4.53 5.36
N SER A 8 -3.31 4.10 6.60
CA SER A 8 -2.16 4.44 7.44
C SER A 8 -1.78 3.26 8.32
N ALA A 9 -0.53 3.22 8.75
CA ALA A 9 -0.03 2.16 9.63
C ALA A 9 1.15 2.67 10.47
N LEU A 10 1.31 2.13 11.68
CA LEU A 10 2.54 2.30 12.43
C LEU A 10 3.60 1.33 11.90
N SER A 11 4.84 1.80 11.88
CA SER A 11 6.00 0.98 11.59
C SER A 11 7.21 1.41 12.40
N SER A 12 8.33 0.75 12.15
CA SER A 12 9.61 1.05 12.75
C SER A 12 10.72 1.16 11.73
N ILE A 13 11.65 2.07 12.01
CA ILE A 13 12.90 2.20 11.28
C ILE A 13 14.05 1.77 12.17
N GLY A 14 14.81 0.79 11.69
CA GLY A 14 15.99 0.30 12.39
C GLY A 14 17.12 1.33 12.38
N VAL A 15 18.09 1.18 13.28
CA VAL A 15 19.27 2.08 13.40
C VAL A 15 20.08 2.23 12.11
N ARG A 16 19.98 1.26 11.20
CA ARG A 16 20.63 1.26 9.88
C ARG A 16 19.79 1.90 8.77
N GLY A 17 18.61 2.46 9.10
CA GLY A 17 17.66 3.01 8.14
C GLY A 17 16.79 1.97 7.45
N ASN A 18 16.71 0.73 7.96
CA ASN A 18 15.80 -0.28 7.38
C ASN A 18 14.39 -0.04 7.92
N LEU A 19 13.47 0.39 7.06
CA LEU A 19 12.06 0.60 7.38
C LEU A 19 11.28 -0.66 7.01
N ALA A 20 10.58 -1.26 7.99
CA ALA A 20 9.59 -2.28 7.70
C ALA A 20 8.33 -1.61 7.10
N LEU A 21 7.68 -2.23 6.13
CA LEU A 21 6.40 -1.74 5.60
C LEU A 21 5.26 -2.64 6.05
N HIS A 22 4.09 -2.04 6.25
CA HIS A 22 2.87 -2.80 6.50
C HIS A 22 2.39 -3.47 5.21
N ASP A 23 1.76 -4.64 5.31
CA ASP A 23 1.38 -5.50 4.18
C ASP A 23 0.62 -4.75 3.07
N ALA A 24 -0.28 -3.85 3.44
CA ALA A 24 -1.02 -3.02 2.48
C ALA A 24 -0.10 -2.21 1.55
N PHE A 25 1.00 -1.66 2.07
CA PHE A 25 1.97 -0.91 1.26
C PHE A 25 2.82 -1.85 0.40
N CYS A 26 3.20 -3.01 0.93
CA CYS A 26 3.90 -4.06 0.17
C CYS A 26 3.06 -4.53 -1.03
N ILE A 27 1.78 -4.81 -0.82
CA ILE A 27 0.82 -5.21 -1.86
C ILE A 27 0.68 -4.10 -2.91
N ALA A 28 0.55 -2.85 -2.48
CA ALA A 28 0.43 -1.70 -3.40
C ALA A 28 1.70 -1.46 -4.23
N ILE A 29 2.90 -1.75 -3.69
CA ILE A 29 4.16 -1.69 -4.45
C ILE A 29 4.19 -2.83 -5.48
N GLN A 30 3.89 -4.05 -5.06
CA GLN A 30 3.96 -5.25 -5.89
C GLN A 30 2.92 -5.28 -7.02
N SER A 31 1.78 -4.61 -6.82
CA SER A 31 0.69 -4.52 -7.81
C SER A 31 0.98 -3.54 -8.95
N ARG A 32 1.97 -2.65 -8.81
CA ARG A 32 2.36 -1.65 -9.81
C ARG A 32 3.39 -2.20 -10.79
N THR A 33 3.35 -1.76 -12.05
CA THR A 33 4.06 -2.34 -13.21
C THR A 33 5.60 -2.21 -13.21
N MET A 34 6.21 -1.57 -12.20
CA MET A 34 7.67 -1.35 -12.05
C MET A 34 8.12 -1.70 -10.62
N ASN A 35 7.85 -2.96 -10.25
CA ASN A 35 7.36 -3.48 -8.97
C ASN A 35 8.30 -3.41 -7.74
N ASP A 36 9.47 -2.79 -7.81
CA ASP A 36 10.39 -2.70 -6.68
C ASP A 36 11.28 -1.44 -6.68
N HIS A 37 11.29 -0.63 -7.74
CA HIS A 37 12.11 0.57 -7.79
C HIS A 37 11.40 1.75 -7.13
N LEU A 38 11.88 2.10 -5.94
CA LEU A 38 11.32 3.16 -5.12
C LEU A 38 12.31 4.31 -4.99
N PHE A 39 11.77 5.48 -4.70
CA PHE A 39 12.50 6.73 -4.57
C PHE A 39 12.06 7.41 -3.29
N VAL A 40 12.97 7.50 -2.31
CA VAL A 40 12.71 8.16 -1.04
C VAL A 40 13.27 9.57 -1.10
N GLY A 41 12.42 10.55 -0.91
CA GLY A 41 12.78 11.96 -0.89
C GLY A 41 12.30 12.68 0.36
N LEU A 42 12.56 13.97 0.40
CA LEU A 42 11.97 14.88 1.38
C LEU A 42 10.68 15.46 0.80
N HIS A 43 9.68 15.64 1.66
CA HIS A 43 8.54 16.48 1.31
C HIS A 43 9.00 17.94 1.23
N ASP A 44 8.41 18.72 0.32
CA ASP A 44 8.84 20.09 0.03
C ASP A 44 8.54 21.05 1.19
N GLU A 45 7.39 20.87 1.84
CA GLU A 45 6.91 21.72 2.94
C GLU A 45 6.90 21.00 4.30
N ALA A 46 6.33 19.79 4.36
CA ALA A 46 6.20 19.02 5.59
C ALA A 46 7.51 18.36 6.06
N PRO A 47 7.70 18.16 7.37
CA PRO A 47 8.88 17.49 7.94
C PRO A 47 8.83 15.94 7.80
N CYS A 48 8.25 15.42 6.71
CA CYS A 48 8.19 13.98 6.44
C CYS A 48 9.12 13.56 5.29
N MET A 49 9.29 12.26 5.12
CA MET A 49 9.85 11.67 3.90
C MET A 49 8.72 11.19 3.00
N VAL A 50 8.96 11.17 1.69
CA VAL A 50 7.99 10.71 0.71
C VAL A 50 8.60 9.58 -0.11
N VAL A 51 7.82 8.54 -0.36
CA VAL A 51 8.21 7.40 -1.18
C VAL A 51 7.38 7.37 -2.45
N TYR A 52 8.06 7.50 -3.57
CA TYR A 52 7.48 7.36 -4.91
C TYR A 52 7.91 6.04 -5.53
N ASP A 53 7.07 5.50 -6.39
CA ASP A 53 7.53 4.55 -7.41
C ASP A 53 8.07 5.30 -8.63
N ARG A 54 8.39 4.55 -9.70
CA ARG A 54 8.88 5.14 -10.95
C ARG A 54 7.84 6.01 -11.66
N ALA A 55 6.56 5.70 -11.58
CA ALA A 55 5.52 6.51 -12.21
C ALA A 55 5.37 7.86 -11.47
N GLY A 56 5.36 7.83 -10.14
CA GLY A 56 5.27 9.01 -9.28
C GLY A 56 6.44 9.97 -9.45
N ILE A 57 7.68 9.47 -9.54
CA ILE A 57 8.84 10.36 -9.74
C ILE A 57 8.82 11.03 -11.13
N VAL A 58 8.33 10.33 -12.17
CA VAL A 58 8.14 10.89 -13.51
C VAL A 58 7.04 11.95 -13.49
N ALA A 59 5.91 11.66 -12.84
CA ALA A 59 4.82 12.63 -12.69
C ALA A 59 5.28 13.89 -11.96
N ARG A 60 6.07 13.73 -10.89
CA ARG A 60 6.71 14.84 -10.17
C ARG A 60 7.63 15.65 -11.10
N HIS A 61 8.48 14.99 -11.88
CA HIS A 61 9.33 15.66 -12.87
C HIS A 61 8.53 16.48 -13.89
N CYS A 62 7.45 15.93 -14.44
CA CYS A 62 6.58 16.65 -15.36
C CYS A 62 5.92 17.87 -14.70
N ARG A 63 5.46 17.74 -13.44
CA ARG A 63 4.87 18.85 -12.68
C ARG A 63 5.86 19.98 -12.44
N GLU A 64 7.07 19.64 -11.98
CA GLU A 64 8.16 20.61 -11.76
C GLU A 64 8.50 21.34 -13.07
N ARG A 65 8.60 20.61 -14.19
CA ARG A 65 8.84 21.23 -15.51
C ARG A 65 7.73 22.18 -15.94
N ALA A 66 6.47 21.86 -15.65
CA ALA A 66 5.32 22.68 -16.01
C ALA A 66 5.18 23.94 -15.14
N GLN A 67 5.66 23.90 -13.90
CA GLN A 67 5.59 25.01 -12.93
C GLN A 67 6.73 26.02 -13.07
N CYS A 68 7.80 25.65 -13.79
CA CYS A 68 8.91 26.54 -14.03
C CYS A 68 8.61 27.48 -15.20
N SER A 69 8.57 28.79 -14.94
CA SER A 69 8.71 29.81 -15.99
C SER A 69 10.19 29.97 -16.37
N ASP A 70 10.45 30.37 -17.63
CA ASP A 70 11.82 30.59 -18.15
C ASP A 70 12.49 31.85 -17.55
N ASP A 71 11.75 32.68 -16.80
CA ASP A 71 12.18 34.00 -16.36
C ASP A 71 13.13 34.00 -15.14
N ASP A 72 13.29 32.89 -14.42
CA ASP A 72 14.22 32.78 -13.27
C ASP A 72 14.90 31.40 -13.17
N ALA A 73 15.88 31.19 -14.05
CA ALA A 73 16.66 29.95 -14.11
C ALA A 73 17.38 29.61 -12.78
N GLY A 74 17.76 30.61 -11.98
CA GLY A 74 18.46 30.40 -10.71
C GLY A 74 17.57 29.86 -9.60
N ALA A 75 16.37 30.43 -9.43
CA ALA A 75 15.36 29.92 -8.50
C ALA A 75 14.91 28.50 -8.87
N ASN A 76 14.81 28.23 -10.18
CA ASN A 76 14.46 26.94 -10.75
C ASN A 76 15.46 25.81 -10.36
N ASP A 77 16.76 26.08 -10.43
CA ASP A 77 17.79 25.09 -10.06
C ASP A 77 17.79 24.74 -8.57
N ALA A 78 17.47 25.70 -7.69
CA ALA A 78 17.35 25.43 -6.26
C ALA A 78 16.10 24.58 -5.94
N ALA A 79 15.00 24.79 -6.64
CA ALA A 79 13.79 23.97 -6.54
C ALA A 79 14.07 22.53 -7.02
N ARG A 80 14.68 22.37 -8.20
CA ARG A 80 15.06 21.05 -8.74
C ARG A 80 16.02 20.28 -7.83
N ARG A 81 17.00 20.97 -7.22
CA ARG A 81 17.89 20.36 -6.21
C ARG A 81 17.12 19.88 -4.98
N ARG A 82 16.09 20.61 -4.54
CA ARG A 82 15.23 20.16 -3.45
C ARG A 82 14.37 18.97 -3.85
N ALA A 83 13.74 19.03 -5.02
CA ALA A 83 12.83 18.00 -5.51
C ALA A 83 13.50 16.68 -5.87
N PHE A 84 14.72 16.72 -6.45
CA PHE A 84 15.40 15.53 -6.98
C PHE A 84 16.79 15.28 -6.39
N GLY A 85 17.51 16.33 -5.98
CA GLY A 85 18.86 16.21 -5.41
C GLY A 85 18.88 15.57 -4.02
N PHE A 86 17.75 15.62 -3.30
CA PHE A 86 17.55 14.93 -2.02
C PHE A 86 16.63 13.72 -2.15
N VAL A 87 16.73 12.99 -3.27
CA VAL A 87 16.04 11.72 -3.49
C VAL A 87 17.05 10.58 -3.58
N ALA A 88 16.82 9.50 -2.82
CA ALA A 88 17.61 8.28 -2.85
C ALA A 88 16.80 7.13 -3.47
N PRO A 89 17.36 6.39 -4.44
CA PRO A 89 16.74 5.16 -4.92
C PRO A 89 16.84 4.07 -3.85
N THR A 90 15.80 3.24 -3.73
CA THR A 90 15.76 2.07 -2.87
C THR A 90 14.91 0.98 -3.52
N ARG A 91 14.83 -0.19 -2.87
CA ARG A 91 13.97 -1.28 -3.31
C ARG A 91 13.27 -1.97 -2.16
N LEU A 92 12.10 -2.53 -2.44
CA LEU A 92 11.42 -3.45 -1.54
C LEU A 92 12.19 -4.77 -1.49
N ASP A 93 12.69 -5.14 -0.31
CA ASP A 93 13.34 -6.42 -0.11
C ASP A 93 12.31 -7.56 0.04
N GLY A 94 12.78 -8.80 0.02
CA GLY A 94 11.92 -9.99 0.18
C GLY A 94 11.25 -10.13 1.56
N ARG A 95 11.52 -9.23 2.51
CA ARG A 95 10.91 -9.20 3.85
C ARG A 95 9.93 -8.05 4.02
N GLY A 96 9.65 -7.29 2.96
CA GLY A 96 8.78 -6.12 3.05
C GLY A 96 9.47 -4.91 3.65
N CYS A 97 10.79 -4.82 3.59
CA CYS A 97 11.56 -3.69 4.09
C CYS A 97 12.13 -2.85 2.94
N ILE A 98 12.31 -1.56 3.18
CA ILE A 98 13.07 -0.66 2.31
C ILE A 98 14.24 -0.04 3.07
N ALA A 99 15.35 0.20 2.39
CA ALA A 99 16.51 0.90 2.97
C ALA A 99 16.39 2.41 2.75
N ILE A 100 16.41 3.17 3.83
CA ILE A 100 16.48 4.64 3.82
C ILE A 100 17.94 5.06 3.82
N ALA A 101 18.32 5.96 2.91
CA ALA A 101 19.70 6.43 2.83
C ALA A 101 20.14 7.08 4.16
N PRO A 102 21.39 6.84 4.64
CA PRO A 102 21.83 7.33 5.95
C PRO A 102 21.67 8.84 6.15
N TRP A 103 21.88 9.63 5.09
CA TRP A 103 21.72 11.09 5.15
C TRP A 103 20.26 11.55 5.18
N LEU A 104 19.30 10.79 4.64
CA LEU A 104 17.86 11.04 4.81
C LEU A 104 17.44 10.73 6.24
N HIS A 105 17.86 9.56 6.73
CA HIS A 105 17.58 9.10 8.08
C HIS A 105 18.10 10.10 9.14
N ALA A 106 19.33 10.58 8.98
CA ALA A 106 19.92 11.59 9.86
C ALA A 106 19.20 12.95 9.78
N ARG A 107 18.82 13.40 8.57
CA ARG A 107 18.17 14.71 8.36
C ARG A 107 16.75 14.81 8.90
N ARG A 108 16.04 13.69 9.01
CA ARG A 108 14.65 13.66 9.50
C ARG A 108 14.52 13.10 10.91
N ALA A 109 15.66 12.84 11.57
CA ALA A 109 15.75 12.38 12.96
C ALA A 109 14.66 11.34 13.27
N VAL A 110 14.47 10.39 12.35
CA VAL A 110 13.31 9.51 12.41
C VAL A 110 13.51 8.61 13.62
N ALA A 111 12.68 8.81 14.64
CA ALA A 111 12.63 7.95 15.81
C ALA A 111 12.39 6.51 15.35
N GLN A 112 12.68 5.52 16.20
CA GLN A 112 12.43 4.12 15.86
C GLN A 112 10.97 3.82 15.50
N ARG A 113 10.03 4.75 15.72
CA ARG A 113 8.60 4.62 15.44
C ARG A 113 8.17 5.62 14.37
N THR A 114 7.48 5.13 13.36
CA THR A 114 7.03 5.93 12.22
C THR A 114 5.55 5.74 11.96
N LEU A 115 4.89 6.78 11.47
CA LEU A 115 3.56 6.69 10.88
C LEU A 115 3.69 6.68 9.36
N LEU A 116 3.16 5.66 8.71
CA LEU A 116 3.02 5.57 7.26
C LEU A 116 1.64 6.08 6.86
N VAL A 117 1.57 6.92 5.83
CA VAL A 117 0.31 7.48 5.31
C VAL A 117 0.27 7.33 3.80
N GLY A 118 -0.71 6.60 3.28
CA GLY A 118 -0.94 6.44 1.85
C GLY A 118 -1.63 7.66 1.24
N MET A 119 -1.07 8.16 0.14
CA MET A 119 -1.52 9.39 -0.54
C MET A 119 -2.03 9.11 -1.97
N GLY A 120 -2.40 7.86 -2.26
CA GLY A 120 -2.79 7.42 -3.60
C GLY A 120 -1.57 7.01 -4.43
N ASP A 121 -0.90 7.95 -5.09
CA ASP A 121 0.23 7.68 -5.99
C ASP A 121 1.58 7.53 -5.29
N HIS A 122 1.69 8.01 -4.04
CA HIS A 122 2.85 7.89 -3.18
C HIS A 122 2.43 7.61 -1.74
N PHE A 123 3.39 7.46 -0.84
CA PHE A 123 3.13 7.45 0.58
C PHE A 123 4.17 8.23 1.35
N GLU A 124 3.79 8.67 2.55
CA GLU A 124 4.62 9.46 3.43
C GLU A 124 5.10 8.63 4.62
N ILE A 125 6.28 8.98 5.12
CA ILE A 125 6.88 8.43 6.33
C ILE A 125 7.11 9.57 7.31
N TRP A 126 6.38 9.53 8.41
CA TRP A 126 6.43 10.54 9.46
C TRP A 126 7.13 10.00 10.70
N ASN A 127 7.89 10.86 11.39
CA ASN A 127 8.32 10.58 12.75
C ASN A 127 7.08 10.62 13.67
N LEU A 128 6.77 9.49 14.31
CA LEU A 128 5.55 9.36 15.10
C LEU A 128 5.53 10.31 16.30
N ASP A 129 6.65 10.44 16.99
CA ASP A 129 6.74 11.27 18.19
C ASP A 129 6.59 12.75 17.82
N GLN A 130 7.17 13.18 16.70
CA GLN A 130 6.98 14.53 16.16
C GLN A 130 5.53 14.78 15.75
N VAL A 131 4.84 13.80 15.17
CA VAL A 131 3.42 13.92 14.82
C VAL A 131 2.56 14.10 16.07
N LEU A 132 2.83 13.35 17.15
CA LEU A 132 2.06 13.46 18.39
C LEU A 132 2.29 14.78 19.13
N GLU A 133 3.49 15.33 19.06
CA GLU A 133 3.87 16.54 19.80
C GLU A 133 3.55 17.84 19.03
N HIS A 134 3.81 17.84 17.72
CA HIS A 134 3.80 19.05 16.89
C HIS A 134 3.14 18.84 15.53
N GLY A 135 2.53 17.67 15.29
CA GLY A 135 1.95 17.32 14.00
C GLY A 135 0.62 18.04 13.72
N PRO A 136 0.21 18.08 12.44
CA PRO A 136 -1.15 18.38 12.06
C PRO A 136 -2.19 17.57 12.86
N ALA A 137 -3.33 18.18 13.17
CA ALA A 137 -4.33 17.59 14.07
C ALA A 137 -4.90 16.26 13.56
N ASP A 138 -5.07 16.14 12.25
CA ASP A 138 -5.50 14.92 11.57
C ASP A 138 -4.46 13.80 11.65
N LEU A 139 -3.17 14.11 11.45
CA LEU A 139 -2.09 13.15 11.62
C LEU A 139 -1.93 12.71 13.09
N ALA A 140 -2.06 13.63 14.04
CA ALA A 140 -2.05 13.31 15.46
C ALA A 140 -3.24 12.41 15.85
N MET A 141 -4.42 12.65 15.28
CA MET A 141 -5.59 11.79 15.45
C MET A 141 -5.34 10.40 14.89
N LEU A 142 -4.85 10.29 13.64
CA LEU A 142 -4.50 9.01 13.03
C LEU A 142 -3.47 8.24 13.87
N ALA A 143 -2.41 8.90 14.31
CA ALA A 143 -1.41 8.31 15.19
C ALA A 143 -2.04 7.77 16.49
N THR A 144 -2.91 8.56 17.13
CA THR A 144 -3.60 8.18 18.38
C THR A 144 -4.51 6.96 18.17
N LEU A 145 -5.22 6.90 17.06
CA LEU A 145 -6.09 5.76 16.72
C LEU A 145 -5.30 4.47 16.57
N HIS A 146 -4.11 4.51 15.95
CA HIS A 146 -3.24 3.33 15.85
C HIS A 146 -2.62 2.90 17.18
N LEU A 147 -2.40 3.85 18.09
CA LEU A 147 -1.83 3.58 19.41
C LEU A 147 -2.86 3.08 20.41
N THR A 148 -4.13 3.41 20.20
CA THR A 148 -5.21 2.96 21.06
C THR A 148 -5.58 1.54 20.65
N PRO A 149 -5.27 0.51 21.44
CA PRO A 149 -5.78 -0.82 21.13
C PRO A 149 -7.31 -0.75 21.11
N PRO A 150 -7.99 -1.50 20.21
CA PRO A 150 -9.43 -1.61 20.28
C PRO A 150 -9.76 -2.09 21.70
N SER A 151 -10.41 -1.24 22.48
CA SER A 151 -10.78 -1.56 23.86
C SER A 151 -11.74 -2.74 23.80
N HIS A 152 -11.23 -3.95 24.03
CA HIS A 152 -12.04 -5.14 24.15
C HIS A 152 -12.74 -5.11 25.52
N LYS A 153 -13.65 -4.15 25.70
CA LYS A 153 -14.57 -4.10 26.83
C LYS A 153 -15.93 -4.64 26.38
N ASP A 154 -15.92 -5.88 25.91
CA ASP A 154 -17.08 -6.75 25.84
C ASP A 154 -16.64 -8.15 26.30
N ALA A 155 -16.62 -8.31 27.62
CA ALA A 155 -16.76 -9.62 28.25
C ALA A 155 -17.98 -9.55 29.18
N CYS A 156 -18.97 -10.39 28.85
CA CYS A 156 -20.13 -10.79 29.64
C CYS A 156 -21.31 -9.80 29.73
N ASN A 157 -22.19 -9.85 28.72
CA ASN A 157 -23.61 -10.13 28.92
C ASN A 157 -24.14 -10.83 27.67
N GLY A 158 -23.94 -12.15 27.60
CA GLY A 158 -24.69 -12.95 26.64
C GLY A 158 -26.15 -13.01 27.08
N PRO A 159 -27.13 -12.66 26.24
CA PRO A 159 -28.40 -13.35 26.31
C PRO A 159 -28.14 -14.75 25.75
N SER A 160 -28.29 -15.76 26.60
CA SER A 160 -28.36 -17.16 26.19
C SER A 160 -29.34 -17.30 25.01
N LEU A 161 -28.80 -17.36 23.79
CA LEU A 161 -29.58 -17.86 22.66
C LEU A 161 -29.69 -19.36 22.88
N HIS A 162 -30.84 -19.76 23.40
CA HIS A 162 -31.26 -21.14 23.48
C HIS A 162 -30.97 -21.83 22.14
N LEU A 163 -30.08 -22.82 22.19
CA LEU A 163 -29.96 -23.86 21.18
C LEU A 163 -31.34 -24.45 20.95
N VAL A 164 -31.98 -24.05 19.85
CA VAL A 164 -33.15 -24.72 19.30
C VAL A 164 -32.73 -26.15 18.99
N PRO A 165 -33.33 -27.18 19.59
CA PRO A 165 -32.99 -28.56 19.26
C PRO A 165 -33.37 -28.84 17.81
N PRO A 166 -32.59 -29.65 17.06
CA PRO A 166 -32.97 -30.04 15.71
C PRO A 166 -34.30 -30.81 15.76
N SER A 167 -35.32 -30.25 15.10
CA SER A 167 -36.61 -30.88 14.89
C SER A 167 -36.42 -32.20 14.14
N ARG A 168 -36.65 -33.31 14.84
CA ARG A 168 -36.71 -34.67 14.26
C ARG A 168 -37.88 -34.73 13.29
N ARG A 169 -37.61 -34.67 11.98
CA ARG A 169 -38.59 -35.07 10.97
C ARG A 169 -38.76 -36.59 10.98
N PRO A 170 -40.00 -37.12 10.95
CA PRO A 170 -40.25 -38.55 10.92
C PRO A 170 -39.88 -39.13 9.55
N ARG A 171 -39.21 -40.27 9.62
CA ARG A 171 -38.84 -41.15 8.52
C ARG A 171 -40.10 -41.89 8.04
N ARG A 172 -40.53 -41.67 6.80
CA ARG A 172 -41.41 -42.59 6.08
C ARG A 172 -40.76 -43.04 4.78
N ALA A 173 -40.82 -44.35 4.60
CA ALA A 173 -40.20 -45.13 3.54
C ALA A 173 -41.14 -45.29 2.33
N ARG A 174 -40.52 -45.78 1.23
CA ARG A 174 -41.11 -46.28 -0.04
C ARG A 174 -41.58 -45.18 -0.99
N GLU A 175 -41.38 -45.24 -2.31
CA GLU A 175 -40.94 -46.30 -3.22
C GLU A 175 -40.59 -45.66 -4.59
N SER A 176 -39.61 -46.25 -5.29
CA SER A 176 -39.58 -46.52 -6.75
C SER A 176 -39.46 -45.41 -7.81
N GLY A 177 -38.59 -45.69 -8.80
CA GLY A 177 -38.53 -45.08 -10.14
C GLY A 177 -37.19 -44.37 -10.42
N VAL A 178 -36.18 -45.01 -11.02
CA VAL A 178 -35.91 -45.02 -12.49
C VAL A 178 -35.67 -43.59 -13.02
N SER A 179 -34.62 -43.20 -13.74
CA SER A 179 -33.43 -43.81 -14.34
C SER A 179 -32.45 -42.65 -14.59
N VAL A 180 -31.14 -42.89 -14.43
CA VAL A 180 -30.10 -41.92 -14.81
C VAL A 180 -29.71 -42.23 -16.25
N GLN A 181 -29.98 -41.30 -17.17
CA GLN A 181 -29.25 -41.25 -18.43
C GLN A 181 -28.28 -40.08 -18.44
N SER A 182 -27.03 -40.48 -18.61
CA SER A 182 -25.83 -39.69 -18.76
C SER A 182 -25.68 -39.19 -20.21
N VAL A 183 -24.58 -38.47 -20.43
CA VAL A 183 -23.91 -38.18 -21.72
C VAL A 183 -24.58 -37.02 -22.51
N GLN A 184 -23.91 -36.03 -23.11
CA GLN A 184 -22.59 -35.97 -23.76
C GLN A 184 -21.97 -34.56 -23.76
N THR A 185 -20.65 -34.57 -23.61
CA THR A 185 -19.68 -33.63 -24.19
C THR A 185 -19.59 -33.87 -25.70
N VAL A 186 -19.60 -32.81 -26.52
CA VAL A 186 -19.39 -32.89 -27.98
C VAL A 186 -18.52 -31.69 -28.45
N PRO A 187 -17.65 -31.86 -29.46
CA PRO A 187 -16.28 -31.34 -29.46
C PRO A 187 -16.00 -30.22 -30.47
N ALA A 188 -14.77 -29.70 -30.40
CA ALA A 188 -14.13 -28.86 -31.41
C ALA A 188 -13.91 -29.60 -32.75
N ARG A 189 -13.96 -28.86 -33.87
CA ARG A 189 -13.57 -29.32 -35.22
C ARG A 189 -13.22 -28.13 -36.14
N PRO A 190 -12.57 -28.35 -37.30
CA PRO A 190 -11.22 -27.85 -37.56
C PRO A 190 -11.14 -26.84 -38.72
N GLY A 191 -9.94 -26.30 -38.93
CA GLY A 191 -9.64 -25.20 -39.86
C GLY A 191 -9.59 -25.54 -41.35
N VAL A 192 -9.24 -24.51 -42.13
CA VAL A 192 -8.92 -24.59 -43.57
C VAL A 192 -7.69 -23.72 -43.86
N PHE A 193 -6.77 -24.30 -44.64
CA PHE A 193 -5.53 -23.77 -45.18
C PHE A 193 -5.72 -23.04 -46.52
N GLY A 194 -4.76 -22.18 -46.87
CA GLY A 194 -4.48 -21.68 -48.23
C GLY A 194 -3.55 -20.45 -48.16
N VAL A 195 -2.22 -20.58 -48.15
CA VAL A 195 -1.25 -20.67 -49.28
C VAL A 195 -1.27 -19.47 -50.23
N GLY A 196 -0.15 -18.74 -50.27
CA GLY A 196 0.21 -17.78 -51.31
C GLY A 196 1.58 -17.16 -51.06
N ALA A 197 2.57 -17.56 -51.85
CA ALA A 197 3.96 -17.11 -51.80
C ALA A 197 4.22 -16.01 -52.84
N ALA A 198 5.15 -15.10 -52.54
CA ALA A 198 6.13 -14.39 -53.38
C ALA A 198 6.47 -13.03 -52.76
#